data_AF-A0A519TBJ6-F1
#
_entry.id   AF-A0A519TBJ6-F1
#
_cell.length_a   1.000
_cell.length_b   1.000
_cell.length_c   1.000
_cell.angle_alpha   90.00
_cell.angle_beta   90.00
_cell.angle_gamma   90.00
#
_symmetry.space_group_name_H-M   'P 1'
#
loop_
_entity.id
_entity.type
_entity.pdbx_description
1 polymer ?
#
loop_
_entity_poly.entity_id
_entity_poly.type
_entity_poly.pdbx_seq_one_letter_code
_entity_poly.pdbx_strand_id
1 'polypeptide(L)' 'NAAYGKLIARYNKLPLVTPAKTDLTDYVTAQTVDGLFILLAQQEAKIRQNPAAQTTAILQRVFGKK' A
#
# COMPACT_ATOMS: atom_id res chain seq x y z
N ASN A 1 -0.44 5.72 -16.39
CA ASN A 1 0.56 6.77 -16.07
C ASN A 1 0.75 7.83 -17.16
N ALA A 2 0.71 7.49 -18.46
CA ALA A 2 0.89 8.48 -19.54
C ALA A 2 -0.22 9.54 -19.68
N ALA A 3 -1.47 9.23 -19.30
CA ALA A 3 -2.59 10.17 -19.39
C ALA A 3 -2.54 11.28 -18.33
N TYR A 4 -2.17 10.94 -17.08
CA TYR A 4 -2.02 11.91 -15.98
C TYR A 4 -0.89 12.89 -16.25
N GLY A 5 0.27 12.39 -16.72
CA GLY A 5 1.39 13.24 -17.11
C GLY A 5 1.03 14.24 -18.22
N LYS A 6 0.21 13.84 -19.21
CA LYS A 6 -0.28 14.74 -20.26
C LYS A 6 -1.22 15.82 -19.74
N LEU A 7 -2.04 15.52 -18.72
CA LEU A 7 -2.94 16.47 -18.07
C LEU A 7 -2.16 17.52 -17.26
N ILE A 8 -1.24 17.08 -16.41
CA ILE A 8 -0.39 17.98 -15.61
C ILE A 8 0.52 18.82 -16.52
N ALA A 9 1.04 18.26 -17.61
CA ALA A 9 1.83 19.01 -18.59
C ALA A 9 1.03 20.10 -19.32
N ARG A 10 -0.29 19.95 -19.46
CA ARG A 10 -1.15 21.03 -19.99
C ARG A 10 -1.47 22.05 -18.92
N TYR A 11 -1.75 21.62 -17.69
CA TYR A 11 -1.99 22.49 -16.55
C TYR A 11 -0.79 23.41 -16.27
N ASN A 12 0.42 22.85 -16.23
CA ASN A 12 1.66 23.59 -15.97
C ASN A 12 2.05 24.59 -17.10
N LYS A 13 1.36 24.59 -18.24
CA LYS A 13 1.58 25.56 -19.34
C LYS A 13 0.75 26.83 -19.18
N LEU A 14 -0.20 26.86 -18.25
CA LEU A 14 -1.02 28.04 -18.02
C LEU A 14 -0.18 29.11 -17.29
N PRO A 15 -0.18 30.37 -17.75
CA PRO A 15 0.49 31.44 -17.02
C PRO A 15 -0.21 31.70 -15.68
N LEU A 16 0.55 32.12 -14.66
CA LEU A 16 0.09 32.45 -13.30
C LEU A 16 -0.40 31.25 -12.44
N VAL A 17 -0.09 30.01 -12.82
CA VAL A 17 -0.39 28.81 -12.00
C VAL A 17 0.85 28.29 -11.26
N THR A 18 0.65 27.72 -10.09
CA THR A 18 1.71 26.99 -9.38
C THR A 18 1.92 25.62 -10.04
N PRO A 19 3.14 25.29 -10.49
CA PRO A 19 3.40 24.02 -11.16
C PRO A 19 3.08 22.81 -10.26
N ALA A 20 2.25 21.90 -10.75
CA ALA A 20 1.96 20.65 -10.06
C ALA A 20 3.07 19.63 -10.34
N LYS A 21 3.50 18.90 -9.30
CA LYS A 21 4.47 17.80 -9.42
C LYS A 21 3.84 16.65 -10.21
N THR A 22 4.57 16.16 -11.21
CA THR A 22 4.10 15.15 -12.17
C THR A 22 4.21 13.72 -11.66
N ASP A 23 4.97 13.48 -10.58
CA ASP A 23 5.26 12.12 -10.13
C ASP A 23 4.22 11.56 -9.17
N LEU A 24 3.04 11.29 -9.73
CA LEU A 24 1.99 10.56 -9.03
C LEU A 24 2.38 9.11 -8.77
N THR A 25 3.25 8.53 -9.61
CA THR A 25 3.67 7.13 -9.48
C THR A 25 4.48 6.96 -8.20
N ASP A 26 5.47 7.82 -7.98
CA ASP A 26 6.29 7.81 -6.77
C ASP A 26 5.44 8.09 -5.53
N TYR A 27 4.54 9.07 -5.60
CA TYR A 27 3.66 9.40 -4.47
C TYR A 27 2.75 8.22 -4.10
N VAL A 28 2.06 7.61 -5.07
CA VAL A 28 1.19 6.46 -4.82
C VAL A 28 2.00 5.26 -4.34
N THR A 29 3.22 5.07 -4.86
CA THR A 29 4.11 3.98 -4.42
C THR A 29 4.52 4.16 -2.96
N ALA A 30 4.96 5.36 -2.57
CA ALA A 30 5.29 5.67 -1.18
C ALA A 30 4.08 5.46 -0.24
N GLN A 31 2.91 6.00 -0.59
CA GLN A 31 1.68 5.83 0.20
C GLN A 31 1.26 4.35 0.31
N THR A 32 1.45 3.58 -0.76
CA THR A 32 1.14 2.14 -0.76
C THR A 32 2.07 1.38 0.17
N VAL A 33 3.38 1.67 0.13
CA VAL A 33 4.36 1.04 1.02
C VAL A 33 4.04 1.37 2.48
N ASP A 34 3.75 2.63 2.81
CA ASP A 34 3.34 3.04 4.15
C ASP A 34 2.09 2.29 4.62
N GLY A 35 1.08 2.19 3.74
CA GLY A 35 -0.13 1.43 4.01
C GLY A 35 0.13 -0.06 4.27
N LEU A 36 1.03 -0.68 3.51
CA LEU A 36 1.42 -2.08 3.73
C LEU A 36 2.05 -2.28 5.11
N PHE A 37 2.91 -1.36 5.56
CA PHE A 37 3.52 -1.46 6.89
C PHE A 37 2.50 -1.27 8.02
N ILE A 38 1.51 -0.40 7.85
CA ILE A 38 0.41 -0.25 8.82
C ILE A 38 -0.38 -1.55 8.94
N LEU A 39 -0.77 -2.15 7.81
CA LEU A 39 -1.52 -3.42 7.80
C LEU A 39 -0.70 -4.56 8.38
N LEU A 40 0.59 -4.62 8.06
CA LEU A 40 1.51 -5.61 8.62
C LEU A 40 1.64 -5.46 10.15
N ALA A 41 1.84 -4.23 10.64
CA ALA A 41 1.93 -3.97 12.08
C ALA A 41 0.66 -4.38 12.83
N GLN A 42 -0.52 -4.11 12.26
CA GLN A 42 -1.79 -4.57 12.81
C GLN A 42 -1.88 -6.09 12.85
N GLN A 43 -1.42 -6.77 11.81
CA GLN A 43 -1.42 -8.23 11.77
C GLN A 43 -0.44 -8.83 12.80
N GLU A 44 0.77 -8.28 12.90
CA GLU A 44 1.76 -8.68 13.91
C GLU A 44 1.24 -8.45 15.34
N ALA A 45 0.53 -7.34 15.60
CA ALA A 45 -0.08 -7.10 16.90
C ALA A 45 -1.11 -8.19 17.26
N LYS A 46 -1.94 -8.63 16.30
CA LYS A 46 -2.88 -9.74 16.50
C LYS A 46 -2.16 -11.06 16.77
N ILE A 47 -1.08 -11.33 16.05
CA ILE A 47 -0.25 -12.52 16.25
C ILE A 47 0.35 -12.52 17.66
N ARG A 48 0.88 -11.38 18.13
CA ARG A 48 1.45 -11.24 19.47
C ARG A 48 0.43 -11.42 20.59
N GLN A 49 -0.84 -11.05 20.37
CA GLN A 49 -1.91 -11.26 21.36
C GLN A 49 -2.27 -12.73 21.53
N ASN A 50 -2.21 -13.54 20.47
CA ASN A 50 -2.47 -14.98 20.56
C ASN A 50 -1.59 -15.79 19.59
N PRO A 51 -0.31 -16.03 19.94
CA PRO A 51 0.61 -16.76 19.08
C PRO A 51 0.18 -18.21 18.83
N ALA A 52 -0.45 -18.85 19.83
CA ALA A 52 -0.90 -20.23 19.76
C ALA A 52 -2.03 -20.44 18.75
N ALA A 53 -2.92 -19.46 18.55
CA ALA A 53 -3.97 -19.56 17.53
C ALA A 53 -3.39 -19.66 16.10
N GLN A 54 -2.25 -19.02 15.84
CA GLN A 54 -1.61 -19.11 14.52
C GLN A 54 -1.01 -20.49 14.27
N THR A 55 -0.36 -21.09 15.27
CA THR A 55 0.20 -22.44 15.12
C THR A 55 -0.91 -23.47 14.92
N THR A 56 -2.01 -23.37 15.68
CA THR A 56 -3.18 -24.26 15.49
C THR A 56 -3.82 -24.08 14.11
N ALA A 57 -4.02 -22.85 13.64
CA ALA A 57 -4.60 -22.61 12.32
C ALA A 57 -3.70 -23.15 11.18
N ILE A 58 -2.38 -22.97 11.28
CA ILE A 58 -1.42 -23.52 10.31
C ILE A 58 -1.44 -25.04 10.32
N LEU A 59 -1.41 -25.66 11.52
CA LEU A 59 -1.47 -27.11 11.66
C LEU A 59 -2.78 -27.68 11.09
N GLN A 60 -3.94 -27.07 11.39
CA GLN A 60 -5.22 -27.45 10.81
C GLN A 60 -5.25 -27.29 9.28
N ARG A 61 -4.63 -26.23 8.73
CA ARG A 61 -4.58 -26.01 7.29
C ARG A 61 -3.73 -27.06 6.56
N VAL A 62 -2.60 -27.46 7.14
CA VAL A 62 -1.66 -28.41 6.52
C VAL A 62 -2.10 -29.86 6.77
N PHE A 63 -2.63 -30.17 7.96
CA PHE A 63 -2.87 -31.54 8.41
C PHE A 63 -4.34 -31.88 8.65
N GLY A 64 -5.26 -30.91 8.68
CA GLY A 64 -6.68 -31.12 8.97
C GLY A 64 -7.54 -31.57 7.79
N LYS A 65 -6.97 -31.71 6.58
CA LYS A 65 -7.68 -32.20 5.38
C LYS A 65 -7.57 -33.72 5.17
N LYS A 66 -7.67 -34.52 6.22
CA LYS A 66 -7.85 -35.97 6.09
C LYS A 66 -9.23 -36.39 6.55
#